data_AF-A0A855RUP3-F1
#
_entry.id   AF-A0A855RUP3-F1
#
_cell.length_a   1.000
_cell.length_b   1.000
_cell.length_c   1.000
_cell.angle_alpha   90.00
_cell.angle_beta   90.00
_cell.angle_gamma   90.00
#
_symmetry.space_group_name_H-M   'P 1'
#
loop_
_entity.id
_entity.type
_entity.pdbx_description
1 polymer ?
#
loop_
_entity_poly.entity_id
_entity_poly.type
_entity_poly.pdbx_seq_one_letter_code
_entity_poly.pdbx_strand_id
1 'polypeptide(L)'
;MSCHVYHERRLLQISTVSSLIFALMGIGLGLWMGSLVIVFDGAYSLVSLTLTLISLAASMYIRSPKVSGNSLKVAMLEPAVIALKGSVIMVMCLLSFVSAIDAILAGGRHVNEGIAVVFGVVNVIGCYLTYWHLAKAHKKTKSALVEAESKQWVMDTVISAAVLMGFVVAQILSMTHYGDYAVYADPAMVIIASLYFALVPVKMVWGAITKMRRVYQHHQAVEAN
;
A
#
# COMPACT_ATOMS: atom_id res chain seq x y z
N MET A 1 16.08 23.84 16.52
CA MET A 1 15.55 23.34 15.22
C MET A 1 16.06 21.95 14.85
N SER A 2 17.31 21.59 15.17
CA SER A 2 17.94 20.28 14.84
C SER A 2 17.35 19.06 15.58
N CYS A 3 16.87 19.22 16.82
CA CYS A 3 16.31 18.10 17.60
C CYS A 3 14.99 17.56 17.00
N HIS A 4 14.13 18.44 16.46
CA HIS A 4 12.88 18.03 15.79
C HIS A 4 13.15 17.25 14.49
N VAL A 5 14.12 17.69 13.69
CA VAL A 5 14.49 17.03 12.42
C VAL A 5 15.12 15.66 12.67
N TYR A 6 15.96 15.52 13.69
CA TYR A 6 16.52 14.23 14.07
C TYR A 6 15.46 13.24 14.55
N HIS A 7 14.50 13.71 15.37
CA HIS A 7 13.42 12.87 15.88
C HIS A 7 12.47 12.43 14.76
N GLU A 8 12.12 13.34 13.85
CA GLU A 8 11.35 13.04 12.64
C GLU A 8 12.05 12.00 11.78
N ARG A 9 13.32 12.21 11.42
CA ARG A 9 14.10 11.27 10.60
C ARG A 9 14.14 9.88 11.23
N ARG A 10 14.32 9.80 12.55
CA ARG A 10 14.32 8.52 13.27
C ARG A 10 12.96 7.81 13.21
N LEU A 11 11.85 8.54 13.34
CA LEU A 11 10.50 7.97 13.22
C LEU A 11 10.25 7.40 11.83
N LEU A 12 10.69 8.11 10.79
CA LEU A 12 10.55 7.67 9.40
C LEU A 12 11.45 6.49 9.07
N GLN A 13 12.66 6.44 9.63
CA GLN A 13 13.53 5.27 9.55
C GLN A 13 12.89 4.06 10.22
N ILE A 14 12.30 4.23 11.42
CA ILE A 14 11.56 3.15 12.09
C ILE A 14 10.39 2.67 11.23
N SER A 15 9.60 3.59 10.67
CA SER A 15 8.50 3.28 9.75
C SER A 15 8.97 2.47 8.55
N THR A 16 10.03 2.95 7.89
CA THR A 16 10.58 2.32 6.68
C THR A 16 11.13 0.93 6.96
N VAL A 17 11.91 0.78 8.03
CA VAL A 17 12.49 -0.53 8.42
C VAL A 17 11.39 -1.50 8.84
N SER A 18 10.40 -1.05 9.63
CA SER A 18 9.29 -1.90 10.05
C SER A 18 8.47 -2.37 8.84
N SER A 19 8.12 -1.45 7.93
CA SER A 19 7.39 -1.76 6.70
C SER A 19 8.16 -2.77 5.84
N LEU A 20 9.48 -2.59 5.70
CA LEU A 20 10.32 -3.51 4.94
C LEU A 20 10.36 -4.91 5.57
N ILE A 21 10.48 -5.00 6.90
CA ILE A 21 10.48 -6.28 7.61
C ILE A 21 9.14 -7.00 7.42
N PHE A 22 8.01 -6.33 7.65
CA PHE A 22 6.69 -6.94 7.48
C PHE A 22 6.41 -7.33 6.02
N ALA A 23 6.81 -6.49 5.07
CA ALA A 23 6.69 -6.82 3.64
C ALA A 23 7.49 -8.06 3.25
N LEU A 24 8.77 -8.13 3.64
CA LEU A 24 9.62 -9.29 3.35
C LEU A 24 9.13 -10.55 4.07
N MET A 25 8.67 -10.41 5.31
CA MET A 25 8.09 -11.51 6.07
C MET A 25 6.81 -12.03 5.42
N GLY A 26 5.90 -11.14 5.01
CA GLY A 26 4.68 -11.49 4.27
C GLY A 26 4.99 -12.16 2.95
N ILE A 27 5.86 -11.59 2.12
CA ILE A 27 6.25 -12.21 0.84
C ILE A 27 6.92 -13.57 1.08
N GLY A 28 7.86 -13.66 2.02
CA GLY A 28 8.59 -14.90 2.31
C GLY A 28 7.69 -16.02 2.84
N LEU A 29 6.86 -15.72 3.83
CA LEU A 29 5.91 -16.70 4.39
C LEU A 29 4.79 -17.03 3.41
N GLY A 30 4.28 -16.04 2.67
CA GLY A 30 3.27 -16.26 1.65
C GLY A 30 3.77 -17.17 0.53
N LEU A 31 5.02 -17.00 0.07
CA LEU A 31 5.63 -17.92 -0.90
C LEU A 31 5.87 -19.31 -0.32
N TRP A 32 6.34 -19.39 0.93
CA TRP A 32 6.60 -20.67 1.60
C TRP A 32 5.32 -21.47 1.85
N MET A 33 4.26 -20.81 2.30
CA MET A 33 2.94 -21.40 2.54
C MET A 33 2.10 -21.55 1.27
N GLY A 34 2.55 -20.96 0.17
CA GLY A 34 1.79 -20.87 -1.05
C GLY A 34 0.47 -20.12 -0.87
N SER A 35 0.46 -18.97 -0.20
CA SER A 35 -0.70 -18.08 -0.10
C SER A 35 -0.52 -16.86 -0.99
N LEU A 36 -1.41 -16.68 -1.96
CA LEU A 36 -1.41 -15.49 -2.82
C LEU A 36 -1.83 -14.25 -2.03
N VAL A 37 -2.74 -14.37 -1.06
CA VAL A 37 -3.22 -13.19 -0.32
C VAL A 37 -2.18 -12.64 0.64
N ILE A 38 -1.37 -13.51 1.26
CA ILE A 38 -0.27 -13.08 2.13
C ILE A 38 0.84 -12.42 1.30
N VAL A 39 1.16 -12.98 0.13
CA VAL A 39 2.10 -12.34 -0.81
C VAL A 39 1.55 -10.99 -1.28
N PHE A 40 0.25 -10.91 -1.59
CA PHE A 40 -0.41 -9.66 -1.98
C PHE A 40 -0.29 -8.59 -0.90
N ASP A 41 -0.58 -8.90 0.37
CA ASP A 41 -0.44 -7.97 1.50
C ASP A 41 1.00 -7.44 1.62
N GLY A 42 1.98 -8.37 1.67
CA GLY A 42 3.39 -7.99 1.79
C GLY A 42 3.92 -7.19 0.60
N ALA A 43 3.56 -7.58 -0.62
CA ALA A 43 3.94 -6.86 -1.83
C ALA A 43 3.25 -5.49 -1.92
N TYR A 44 2.00 -5.36 -1.47
CA TYR A 44 1.29 -4.08 -1.43
C TYR A 44 2.02 -3.11 -0.51
N SER A 45 2.37 -3.52 0.71
CA SER A 45 3.10 -2.68 1.66
C SER A 45 4.49 -2.29 1.14
N LEU A 46 5.19 -3.19 0.43
CA LEU A 46 6.49 -2.86 -0.17
C LEU A 46 6.38 -1.81 -1.28
N VAL A 47 5.42 -2.01 -2.18
CA VAL A 47 5.15 -1.11 -3.31
C VAL A 47 4.66 0.24 -2.78
N SER A 48 3.73 0.24 -1.83
CA SER A 48 3.18 1.46 -1.24
C SER A 48 4.26 2.26 -0.51
N LEU A 49 5.15 1.61 0.25
CA LEU A 49 6.31 2.24 0.90
C LEU A 49 7.23 2.89 -0.13
N THR A 50 7.63 2.14 -1.16
CA THR A 50 8.55 2.62 -2.20
C THR A 50 7.96 3.85 -2.90
N LEU A 51 6.68 3.80 -3.28
CA LEU A 51 5.99 4.90 -3.95
C LEU A 51 5.81 6.12 -3.04
N THR A 52 5.64 5.90 -1.74
CA THR A 52 5.56 7.00 -0.76
C THR A 52 6.92 7.66 -0.56
N LEU A 53 8.03 6.91 -0.52
CA LEU A 53 9.38 7.47 -0.51
C LEU A 53 9.68 8.30 -1.78
N ILE A 54 9.29 7.80 -2.95
CA ILE A 54 9.41 8.54 -4.22
C ILE A 54 8.57 9.82 -4.17
N SER A 55 7.33 9.72 -3.69
CA SER A 55 6.42 10.87 -3.59
C SER A 55 6.94 11.94 -2.65
N LEU A 56 7.55 11.51 -1.55
CA LEU A 56 8.22 12.41 -0.63
C LEU A 56 9.43 13.08 -1.27
N ALA A 57 10.31 12.31 -1.93
CA ALA A 57 11.49 12.85 -2.59
C ALA A 57 11.10 13.92 -3.63
N ALA A 58 10.04 13.66 -4.41
CA ALA A 58 9.48 14.64 -5.33
C ALA A 58 8.94 15.90 -4.62
N SER A 59 8.23 15.74 -3.50
CA SER A 59 7.73 16.86 -2.70
C SER A 59 8.87 17.73 -2.13
N MET A 60 9.95 17.11 -1.64
CA MET A 60 11.13 17.82 -1.16
C MET A 60 11.85 18.56 -2.30
N TYR A 61 11.94 17.93 -3.47
CA TYR A 61 12.53 18.55 -4.66
C TYR A 61 11.74 19.78 -5.13
N ILE A 62 10.40 19.68 -5.18
CA ILE A 62 9.50 20.79 -5.52
C ILE A 62 9.68 21.99 -4.57
N ARG A 63 9.84 21.73 -3.27
CA ARG A 63 10.01 22.78 -2.25
C ARG A 63 11.41 23.42 -2.24
N SER A 64 12.34 22.93 -3.06
CA SER A 64 13.70 23.48 -3.13
C SER A 64 13.72 24.85 -3.81
N PRO A 65 14.43 25.85 -3.25
CA PRO A 65 14.54 27.18 -3.84
C PRO A 65 15.18 27.20 -5.24
N LYS A 66 15.86 26.12 -5.65
CA LYS A 66 16.41 25.97 -7.02
C LYS A 66 15.33 25.73 -8.09
N VAL A 67 14.15 25.26 -7.69
CA VAL A 67 13.07 24.82 -8.60
C VAL A 67 11.89 25.81 -8.61
N SER A 68 11.83 26.74 -7.64
CA SER A 68 10.73 27.70 -7.46
C SER A 68 10.48 28.64 -8.65
N GLY A 69 11.44 28.78 -9.57
CA GLY A 69 11.32 29.63 -10.76
C GLY A 69 10.56 29.03 -11.93
N ASN A 70 10.25 27.72 -11.95
CA ASN A 70 9.57 27.07 -13.09
C ASN A 70 8.20 26.49 -12.66
N SER A 71 7.19 27.36 -12.58
CA SER A 71 5.88 27.03 -11.99
C SER A 71 5.17 25.88 -12.71
N LEU A 72 5.32 25.76 -14.02
CA LEU A 72 4.70 24.69 -14.80
C LEU A 72 5.29 23.32 -14.47
N LYS A 73 6.63 23.20 -14.47
CA LYS A 73 7.31 21.92 -14.16
C LYS A 73 6.98 21.44 -12.76
N VAL A 74 6.93 22.36 -11.80
CA VAL A 74 6.51 22.08 -10.42
C VAL A 74 5.06 21.61 -10.37
N ALA A 75 4.15 22.30 -11.06
CA ALA A 75 2.73 21.96 -11.07
C ALA A 75 2.41 20.64 -11.79
N MET A 76 3.24 20.23 -12.75
CA MET A 76 3.11 18.95 -13.46
C MET A 76 3.70 17.76 -12.68
N LEU A 77 4.71 17.99 -11.83
CA LEU A 77 5.40 16.90 -11.12
C LEU A 77 4.50 16.21 -10.07
N GLU A 78 3.72 16.99 -9.31
CA GLU A 78 2.81 16.46 -8.30
C GLU A 78 1.78 15.46 -8.89
N PRO A 79 0.99 15.80 -9.92
CA PRO A 79 0.08 14.84 -10.53
C PRO A 79 0.80 13.71 -11.26
N ALA A 80 1.99 13.94 -11.84
CA ALA A 80 2.76 12.86 -12.48
C ALA A 80 3.16 11.75 -11.48
N VAL A 81 3.60 12.13 -10.27
CA VAL A 81 3.91 11.20 -9.18
C VAL A 81 2.67 10.43 -8.72
N ILE A 82 1.52 11.11 -8.60
CA ILE A 82 0.25 10.47 -8.24
C ILE A 82 -0.19 9.47 -9.33
N ALA A 83 -0.05 9.84 -10.61
CA ALA A 83 -0.34 8.95 -11.73
C ALA A 83 0.58 7.72 -11.70
N LEU A 84 1.88 7.90 -11.47
CA LEU A 84 2.83 6.78 -11.33
C LEU A 84 2.43 5.87 -10.17
N LYS A 85 2.12 6.43 -8.98
CA LYS A 85 1.69 5.65 -7.82
C LYS A 85 0.44 4.82 -8.13
N GLY A 86 -0.55 5.44 -8.76
CA GLY A 86 -1.76 4.75 -9.19
C GLY A 86 -1.47 3.64 -10.19
N SER A 87 -0.69 3.91 -11.25
CA SER A 87 -0.37 2.92 -12.29
C SER A 87 0.37 1.71 -11.76
N VAL A 88 1.35 1.89 -10.86
CA VAL A 88 2.11 0.75 -10.29
C VAL A 88 1.21 -0.13 -9.44
N ILE A 89 0.38 0.45 -8.57
CA ILE A 89 -0.59 -0.30 -7.75
C ILE A 89 -1.60 -1.03 -8.66
N MET A 90 -2.03 -0.40 -9.75
CA MET A 90 -2.94 -1.01 -10.73
C MET A 90 -2.34 -2.27 -11.35
N VAL A 91 -1.10 -2.17 -11.85
CA VAL A 91 -0.39 -3.31 -12.45
C VAL A 91 -0.25 -4.45 -11.45
N MET A 92 0.13 -4.13 -10.21
CA MET A 92 0.20 -5.12 -9.13
C MET A 92 -1.14 -5.83 -8.92
N CYS A 93 -2.25 -5.08 -8.79
CA CYS A 93 -3.59 -5.66 -8.61
C CYS A 93 -3.98 -6.56 -9.79
N LEU A 94 -3.67 -6.15 -11.02
CA LEU A 94 -3.96 -6.96 -12.22
C LEU A 94 -3.17 -8.28 -12.22
N LEU A 95 -1.88 -8.24 -11.90
CA LEU A 95 -1.04 -9.45 -11.84
C LEU A 95 -1.52 -10.42 -10.75
N SER A 96 -1.88 -9.90 -9.57
CA SER A 96 -2.42 -10.71 -8.48
C SER A 96 -3.80 -11.28 -8.81
N PHE A 97 -4.65 -10.51 -9.47
CA PHE A 97 -5.96 -10.97 -9.95
C PHE A 97 -5.84 -12.12 -10.95
N VAL A 98 -4.96 -12.00 -11.95
CA VAL A 98 -4.70 -13.08 -12.92
C VAL A 98 -4.17 -14.33 -12.20
N SER A 99 -3.20 -14.16 -11.30
CA SER A 99 -2.65 -15.27 -10.51
C SER A 99 -3.71 -15.97 -9.66
N ALA A 100 -4.68 -15.22 -9.13
CA ALA A 100 -5.78 -15.77 -8.35
C ALA A 100 -6.81 -16.51 -9.22
N ILE A 101 -7.10 -16.03 -10.43
CA ILE A 101 -7.92 -16.76 -11.41
C ILE A 101 -7.25 -18.08 -11.76
N ASP A 102 -5.96 -18.05 -12.10
CA ASP A 102 -5.20 -19.25 -12.43
C ASP A 102 -5.23 -20.27 -11.29
N ALA A 103 -5.12 -19.79 -10.04
CA ALA A 103 -5.22 -20.63 -8.86
C ALA A 103 -6.61 -21.27 -8.68
N ILE A 104 -7.70 -20.55 -8.97
CA ILE A 104 -9.05 -21.16 -8.96
C ILE A 104 -9.18 -22.22 -10.04
N LEU A 105 -8.73 -21.92 -11.27
CA LEU A 105 -8.81 -22.85 -12.39
C LEU A 105 -7.93 -24.10 -12.19
N ALA A 106 -6.84 -23.98 -11.41
CA ALA A 106 -5.98 -25.08 -11.03
C ALA A 106 -6.52 -25.94 -9.86
N GLY A 107 -7.73 -25.66 -9.35
CA GLY A 107 -8.36 -26.42 -8.27
C GLY A 107 -8.17 -25.84 -6.86
N GLY A 108 -7.74 -24.58 -6.75
CA GLY A 108 -7.53 -23.88 -5.49
C GLY A 108 -6.10 -23.99 -4.95
N ARG A 109 -5.89 -23.51 -3.72
CA ARG A 109 -4.60 -23.53 -3.03
C ARG A 109 -4.76 -24.06 -1.62
N HIS A 110 -3.97 -25.09 -1.29
CA HIS A 110 -3.86 -25.56 0.07
C HIS A 110 -2.92 -24.64 0.86
N VAL A 111 -3.51 -23.84 1.73
CA VAL A 111 -2.78 -22.97 2.66
C VAL A 111 -3.02 -23.50 4.06
N ASN A 112 -1.98 -23.62 4.88
CA ASN A 112 -2.17 -23.97 6.29
C ASN A 112 -2.85 -22.81 7.02
N GLU A 113 -4.15 -22.94 7.27
CA GLU A 113 -4.98 -21.86 7.80
C GLU A 113 -4.56 -21.49 9.23
N GLY A 114 -4.15 -22.47 10.04
CA GLY A 114 -3.68 -22.24 11.40
C GLY A 114 -2.42 -21.37 11.45
N ILE A 115 -1.41 -21.67 10.62
CA ILE A 115 -0.21 -20.85 10.49
C ILE A 115 -0.57 -19.47 9.92
N ALA A 116 -1.50 -19.40 8.97
CA ALA A 116 -1.91 -18.16 8.31
C ALA A 116 -2.62 -17.21 9.30
N VAL A 117 -3.48 -17.75 10.18
CA VAL A 117 -4.13 -16.99 11.25
C VAL A 117 -3.10 -16.47 12.25
N VAL A 118 -2.16 -17.30 12.70
CA VAL A 118 -1.10 -16.85 13.63
C VAL A 118 -0.27 -15.74 13.02
N PHE A 119 0.14 -15.91 11.76
CA PHE A 119 0.86 -14.88 11.02
C PHE A 119 0.02 -13.60 10.88
N GLY A 120 -1.25 -13.72 10.49
CA GLY A 120 -2.16 -12.59 10.34
C GLY A 120 -2.33 -11.80 11.64
N VAL A 121 -2.44 -12.48 12.79
CA VAL A 121 -2.49 -11.82 14.11
C VAL A 121 -1.21 -11.04 14.39
N VAL A 122 -0.05 -11.66 14.15
CA VAL A 122 1.26 -10.98 14.33
C VAL A 122 1.38 -9.76 13.43
N ASN A 123 0.96 -9.89 12.16
CA ASN A 123 1.04 -8.81 11.18
C ASN A 123 0.13 -7.64 11.56
N VAL A 124 -1.14 -7.91 11.90
CA VAL A 124 -2.11 -6.88 12.33
C VAL A 124 -1.63 -6.15 13.59
N ILE A 125 -1.14 -6.89 14.59
CA ILE A 125 -0.60 -6.28 15.82
C ILE A 125 0.63 -5.42 15.47
N GLY A 126 1.53 -5.92 14.64
CA GLY A 126 2.72 -5.20 14.18
C GLY A 126 2.39 -3.89 13.47
N CYS A 127 1.44 -3.94 12.53
CA CYS A 127 0.95 -2.78 11.81
C CYS A 127 0.29 -1.76 12.74
N TYR A 128 -0.59 -2.24 13.62
CA TYR A 128 -1.29 -1.38 14.58
C TYR A 128 -0.35 -0.72 15.58
N LEU A 129 0.64 -1.45 16.12
CA LEU A 129 1.63 -0.88 17.04
C LEU A 129 2.48 0.19 16.36
N THR A 130 2.87 -0.03 15.10
CA THR A 130 3.66 0.94 14.34
C THR A 130 2.84 2.18 14.01
N TYR A 131 1.58 1.99 13.57
CA TYR A 131 0.61 3.08 13.42
C TYR A 131 0.48 3.90 14.71
N TRP A 132 0.22 3.25 15.84
CA TRP A 132 0.00 3.91 17.12
C TRP A 132 1.23 4.71 17.57
N HIS A 133 2.42 4.14 17.37
CA HIS A 133 3.68 4.80 17.67
C HIS A 133 3.87 6.07 16.82
N LEU A 134 3.62 6.01 15.51
CA LEU A 134 3.69 7.15 14.61
C LEU A 134 2.61 8.20 14.91
N ALA A 135 1.37 7.80 15.14
CA ALA A 135 0.26 8.70 15.45
C ALA A 135 0.51 9.48 16.75
N LYS A 136 1.04 8.82 17.78
CA LYS A 136 1.44 9.45 19.05
C LYS A 136 2.60 10.42 18.85
N ALA A 137 3.57 10.08 18.00
CA ALA A 137 4.73 10.92 17.73
C ALA A 137 4.40 12.13 16.83
N HIS A 138 3.44 11.99 15.90
CA HIS A 138 2.94 13.08 15.05
C HIS A 138 2.37 14.22 15.91
N LYS A 139 1.61 13.92 16.98
CA LYS A 139 1.08 14.93 17.90
C LYS A 139 2.16 15.83 18.51
N LYS A 140 3.40 15.33 18.64
CA LYS A 140 4.55 16.08 19.19
C LYS A 140 5.37 16.80 18.13
N THR A 141 5.49 16.22 16.94
CA THR A 141 6.37 16.72 15.87
C THR A 141 5.66 17.63 14.86
N LYS A 142 4.33 17.50 14.71
CA LYS A 142 3.50 18.19 13.70
C LYS A 142 4.03 18.06 12.26
N SER A 143 4.78 16.99 11.98
CA SER A 143 5.33 16.73 10.65
C SER A 143 4.24 16.16 9.73
N ALA A 144 4.07 16.80 8.57
CA ALA A 144 3.21 16.31 7.50
C ALA A 144 3.66 14.94 6.96
N LEU A 145 4.95 14.62 7.10
CA LEU A 145 5.50 13.36 6.63
C LEU A 145 5.20 12.21 7.58
N VAL A 146 5.33 12.43 8.88
CA VAL A 146 4.90 11.46 9.91
C VAL A 146 3.38 11.24 9.84
N GLU A 147 2.61 12.28 9.49
CA GLU A 147 1.17 12.14 9.25
C GLU A 147 0.86 11.25 8.04
N ALA A 148 1.55 11.47 6.92
CA ALA A 148 1.38 10.68 5.71
C ALA A 148 1.71 9.20 5.94
N GLU A 149 2.83 8.91 6.61
CA GLU A 149 3.22 7.55 6.99
C GLU A 149 2.20 6.94 7.96
N SER A 150 1.74 7.69 8.95
CA SER A 150 0.71 7.20 9.89
C SER A 150 -0.58 6.80 9.16
N LYS A 151 -1.02 7.58 8.16
CA LYS A 151 -2.19 7.23 7.34
C LYS A 151 -1.93 5.99 6.48
N GLN A 152 -0.70 5.79 6.02
CA GLN A 152 -0.33 4.58 5.29
C GLN A 152 -0.40 3.33 6.17
N TRP A 153 0.13 3.39 7.40
CA TRP A 153 0.01 2.28 8.36
C TRP A 153 -1.43 1.94 8.74
N VAL A 154 -2.36 2.91 8.72
CA VAL A 154 -3.80 2.61 8.86
C VAL A 154 -4.27 1.72 7.71
N MET A 155 -3.89 2.04 6.48
CA MET A 155 -4.26 1.22 5.31
C MET A 155 -3.65 -0.18 5.41
N ASP A 156 -2.36 -0.29 5.75
CA ASP A 156 -1.71 -1.60 5.94
C ASP A 156 -2.42 -2.42 7.05
N THR A 157 -2.74 -1.79 8.19
CA THR A 157 -3.47 -2.46 9.28
C THR A 157 -4.85 -2.98 8.83
N VAL A 158 -5.58 -2.18 8.05
CA VAL A 158 -6.91 -2.56 7.53
C VAL A 158 -6.79 -3.74 6.55
N ILE A 159 -5.79 -3.73 5.68
CA ILE A 159 -5.55 -4.82 4.72
C ILE A 159 -5.20 -6.09 5.48
N SER A 160 -4.21 -6.06 6.36
CA SER A 160 -3.80 -7.24 7.12
C SER A 160 -4.94 -7.78 8.00
N ALA A 161 -5.81 -6.90 8.51
CA ALA A 161 -6.99 -7.31 9.27
C ALA A 161 -8.04 -8.01 8.39
N ALA A 162 -8.27 -7.52 7.17
CA ALA A 162 -9.15 -8.18 6.21
C ALA A 162 -8.62 -9.57 5.81
N VAL A 163 -7.30 -9.68 5.59
CA VAL A 163 -6.62 -10.95 5.32
C VAL A 163 -6.76 -11.92 6.49
N LEU A 164 -6.51 -11.46 7.72
CA LEU A 164 -6.69 -12.26 8.93
C LEU A 164 -8.14 -12.76 9.04
N MET A 165 -9.13 -11.90 8.86
CA MET A 165 -10.54 -12.30 8.92
C MET A 165 -10.86 -13.36 7.87
N GLY A 166 -10.36 -13.22 6.65
CA GLY A 166 -10.60 -14.21 5.62
C GLY A 166 -9.95 -15.58 5.92
N PHE A 167 -8.78 -15.61 6.55
CA PHE A 167 -8.20 -16.87 7.04
C PHE A 167 -8.93 -17.46 8.24
N VAL A 168 -9.46 -16.63 9.15
CA VAL A 168 -10.32 -17.12 10.23
C VAL A 168 -11.58 -17.77 9.65
N VAL A 169 -12.20 -17.16 8.65
CA VAL A 169 -13.34 -17.74 7.93
C VAL A 169 -12.95 -19.04 7.22
N ALA A 170 -11.79 -19.09 6.55
CA ALA A 170 -11.29 -20.30 5.90
C ALA A 170 -11.06 -21.43 6.91
N GLN A 171 -10.49 -21.12 8.08
CA GLN A 171 -10.28 -22.08 9.16
C GLN A 171 -11.60 -22.59 9.75
N ILE A 172 -12.60 -21.73 9.91
CA ILE A 172 -13.92 -22.17 10.35
C ILE A 172 -14.54 -23.09 9.29
N LEU A 173 -14.43 -22.73 8.01
CA LEU A 173 -14.98 -23.50 6.90
C LEU A 173 -14.35 -24.89 6.80
N SER A 174 -13.03 -25.01 7.02
CA SER A 174 -12.32 -26.30 7.02
C SER A 174 -12.77 -27.25 8.13
N MET A 175 -13.35 -26.72 9.22
CA MET A 175 -13.94 -27.53 10.30
C MET A 175 -15.40 -27.94 10.03
N THR A 176 -16.00 -27.49 8.93
CA THR A 176 -17.39 -27.83 8.56
C THR A 176 -17.45 -28.91 7.48
N HIS A 177 -18.67 -29.36 7.14
CA HIS A 177 -18.91 -30.26 6.01
C HIS A 177 -18.47 -29.68 4.65
N TYR A 178 -18.24 -28.37 4.57
CA TYR A 178 -17.81 -27.66 3.35
C TYR A 178 -16.29 -27.44 3.27
N GLY A 179 -15.49 -28.22 4.03
CA GLY A 179 -14.04 -28.03 4.10
C GLY A 179 -13.32 -28.11 2.76
N ASP A 180 -13.87 -28.85 1.79
CA ASP A 180 -13.34 -28.92 0.42
C ASP A 180 -13.32 -27.57 -0.30
N TYR A 181 -14.15 -26.60 0.12
CA TYR A 181 -14.16 -25.25 -0.43
C TYR A 181 -13.12 -24.31 0.19
N ALA A 182 -12.47 -24.68 1.30
CA ALA A 182 -11.47 -23.85 1.97
C ALA A 182 -10.26 -23.53 1.07
N VAL A 183 -9.94 -24.43 0.13
CA VAL A 183 -8.85 -24.24 -0.86
C VAL A 183 -9.07 -23.04 -1.78
N TYR A 184 -10.31 -22.57 -1.93
CA TYR A 184 -10.63 -21.39 -2.74
C TYR A 184 -10.61 -20.09 -1.94
N ALA A 185 -10.49 -20.14 -0.61
CA ALA A 185 -10.53 -18.95 0.23
C ALA A 185 -9.38 -17.99 -0.09
N ASP A 186 -8.15 -18.50 -0.22
CA ASP A 186 -6.96 -17.70 -0.57
C ASP A 186 -7.12 -16.94 -1.91
N PRO A 187 -7.36 -17.60 -3.05
CA PRO A 187 -7.53 -16.89 -4.31
C PRO A 187 -8.80 -16.03 -4.36
N ALA A 188 -9.90 -16.43 -3.69
CA ALA A 188 -11.10 -15.60 -3.61
C ALA A 188 -10.82 -14.27 -2.87
N MET A 189 -10.07 -14.32 -1.77
CA MET A 189 -9.64 -13.11 -1.06
C MET A 189 -8.81 -12.20 -1.97
N VAL A 190 -7.89 -12.75 -2.77
CA VAL A 190 -7.08 -11.95 -3.71
C VAL A 190 -7.91 -11.32 -4.81
N ILE A 191 -8.91 -12.03 -5.34
CA ILE A 191 -9.84 -11.48 -6.33
C ILE A 191 -10.59 -10.29 -5.73
N ILE A 192 -11.20 -10.48 -4.55
CA ILE A 192 -11.96 -9.44 -3.86
C ILE A 192 -11.06 -8.23 -3.54
N ALA A 193 -9.88 -8.49 -2.97
CA ALA A 193 -8.90 -7.46 -2.65
C ALA A 193 -8.47 -6.71 -3.92
N SER A 194 -8.05 -7.41 -4.97
CA SER A 194 -7.57 -6.80 -6.21
C SER A 194 -8.64 -5.92 -6.87
N LEU A 195 -9.90 -6.37 -6.90
CA LEU A 195 -11.01 -5.57 -7.44
C LEU A 195 -11.27 -4.31 -6.60
N TYR A 196 -11.34 -4.47 -5.28
CA TYR A 196 -11.55 -3.34 -4.37
C TYR A 196 -10.39 -2.34 -4.44
N PHE A 197 -9.16 -2.84 -4.36
CA PHE A 197 -7.96 -2.01 -4.39
C PHE A 197 -7.74 -1.37 -5.73
N ALA A 198 -8.16 -1.95 -6.86
CA ALA A 198 -8.09 -1.32 -8.17
C ALA A 198 -8.92 -0.03 -8.28
N LEU A 199 -9.98 0.13 -7.47
CA LEU A 199 -10.82 1.35 -7.49
C LEU A 199 -10.04 2.61 -7.07
N VAL A 200 -9.13 2.47 -6.12
CA VAL A 200 -8.30 3.58 -5.60
C VAL A 200 -7.34 4.12 -6.68
N PRO A 201 -6.45 3.33 -7.30
CA PRO A 201 -5.55 3.77 -8.34
C PRO A 201 -6.29 4.25 -9.60
N VAL A 202 -7.44 3.68 -9.98
CA VAL A 202 -8.24 4.23 -11.10
C VAL A 202 -8.54 5.70 -10.83
N LYS A 203 -9.05 6.02 -9.64
CA LYS A 203 -9.38 7.39 -9.25
C LYS A 203 -8.13 8.28 -9.18
N MET A 204 -7.01 7.75 -8.67
CA MET A 204 -5.74 8.49 -8.60
C MET A 204 -5.23 8.86 -10.00
N VAL A 205 -5.18 7.90 -10.92
CA VAL A 205 -4.71 8.11 -12.30
C VAL A 205 -5.65 9.08 -13.04
N TRP A 206 -6.95 8.87 -12.95
CA TRP A 206 -7.94 9.75 -13.60
C TRP A 206 -7.87 11.18 -13.07
N GLY A 207 -7.77 11.34 -11.74
CA GLY A 207 -7.61 12.64 -11.10
C GLY A 207 -6.31 13.33 -11.50
N ALA A 208 -5.20 12.59 -11.55
CA ALA A 208 -3.91 13.10 -11.98
C ALA A 208 -3.90 13.56 -13.43
N ILE A 209 -4.45 12.77 -14.36
CA ILE A 209 -4.58 13.14 -15.78
C ILE A 209 -5.42 14.41 -15.93
N THR A 210 -6.54 14.48 -15.21
CA THR A 210 -7.42 15.66 -15.23
C THR A 210 -6.69 16.90 -14.71
N LYS A 211 -5.93 16.79 -13.62
CA LYS A 211 -5.12 17.89 -13.06
C LYS A 211 -4.03 18.33 -14.03
N MET A 212 -3.31 17.40 -14.66
CA MET A 212 -2.31 17.70 -15.68
C MET A 212 -2.90 18.48 -16.86
N ARG A 213 -4.05 18.03 -17.38
CA ARG A 213 -4.74 18.70 -18.49
C ARG A 213 -5.11 20.16 -18.13
N ARG A 214 -5.62 20.40 -16.93
CA ARG A 214 -5.97 21.76 -16.46
C ARG A 214 -4.75 22.67 -16.32
N VAL A 215 -3.66 22.16 -15.75
CA VAL A 215 -2.40 22.92 -15.60
C VAL A 215 -1.84 23.32 -16.98
N TYR A 216 -1.86 22.39 -17.93
CA TYR A 216 -1.41 22.65 -19.30
C TYR A 216 -2.28 23.71 -20.01
N GLN A 217 -3.61 23.60 -19.90
CA GLN A 217 -4.55 24.57 -20.49
C GLN A 217 -4.38 25.98 -19.89
N HIS A 218 -4.19 26.09 -18.58
CA HIS A 218 -3.97 27.38 -17.93
C HIS A 218 -2.66 28.04 -18.38
N HIS A 219 -1.58 27.26 -18.56
CA HIS A 219 -0.32 27.80 -19.05
C HIS A 219 -0.45 28.37 -20.46
N GLN A 220 -1.11 27.65 -21.38
CA GLN A 220 -1.34 28.14 -22.73
C GLN A 220 -2.20 29.42 -22.76
N ALA A 221 -3.20 29.52 -21.88
CA ALA A 221 -4.04 30.72 -21.79
C ALA A 221 -3.27 31.96 -21.29
N VAL A 222 -2.24 31.77 -20.45
CA VAL A 222 -1.37 32.86 -19.98
C VAL A 222 -0.32 33.24 -21.03
N GLU A 223 0.20 32.29 -21.81
CA GLU A 223 1.13 32.59 -22.91
C GLU A 223 0.47 33.25 -24.13
N ALA A 224 -0.85 33.09 -24.29
CA ALA A 224 -1.60 33.66 -25.41
C ALA A 224 -2.12 35.10 -25.18
N ASN A 225 -1.96 35.64 -23.97
CA ASN A 225 -2.36 36.99 -23.55
C ASN A 225 -1.14 37.89 -23.34
#